data_AF-A0A6G8QAV7-F1
#
_entry.id   AF-A0A6G8QAV7-F1
#
_cell.length_a   1.000
_cell.length_b   1.000
_cell.length_c   1.000
_cell.angle_alpha   90.00
_cell.angle_beta   90.00
_cell.angle_gamma   90.00
#
_symmetry.space_group_name_H-M   'P 1'
#
loop_
_entity.id
_entity.type
_entity.pdbx_description
1 polymer ?
#
loop_
_entity_poly.entity_id
_entity_poly.type
_entity_poly.pdbx_seq_one_letter_code
_entity_poly.pdbx_strand_id
1 'polypeptide(L)'
;MRFVGCALAWRPGEAGEKDSCLVVMDERGSIIANTFAGSTEELRGAIEAYGEERRGVIVGVDAPLAVPNERGTRRIERILSKVALPAYSASRKMFGGSPLSEDLLEELEKIGMEYTDYPFPRERGQRVVVEVDSAATLKVLSLERAGEDGDPGTVLRGMADPKLRKGNKEGRAAAIRGAIEVLWDTPGLRLRTGNLSADLSAEENIDVSKLEVSASMSHAELDRILSLVEGTLAAYTVHRHWRGRDGSMVVGTGTEGSVLLPAKGALRDRIAEEARASGVPYV
;
A
#
# COMPACT_ATOMS: atom_id res chain seq x y z
N MET A 1 -5.75 18.42 -2.77
CA MET A 1 -5.83 17.02 -2.28
C MET A 1 -4.49 16.57 -1.78
N ARG A 2 -4.47 15.76 -0.72
CA ARG A 2 -3.32 14.97 -0.25
C ARG A 2 -3.62 13.50 -0.40
N PHE A 3 -2.59 12.73 -0.71
CA PHE A 3 -2.66 11.29 -0.86
C PHE A 3 -1.72 10.69 0.16
N VAL A 4 -2.25 9.97 1.13
CA VAL A 4 -1.45 9.41 2.22
C VAL A 4 -1.42 7.90 2.04
N GLY A 5 -0.23 7.32 2.06
CA GLY A 5 -0.04 5.89 2.12
C GLY A 5 0.38 5.49 3.53
N CYS A 6 -0.25 4.47 4.08
CA CYS A 6 0.05 3.94 5.40
C CYS A 6 0.57 2.51 5.27
N ALA A 7 1.88 2.32 5.48
CA ALA A 7 2.45 1.00 5.73
C ALA A 7 2.22 0.67 7.20
N LEU A 8 1.06 0.07 7.49
CA LEU A 8 0.64 -0.24 8.85
C LEU A 8 1.44 -1.46 9.37
N ALA A 9 1.91 -1.39 10.60
CA ALA A 9 2.59 -2.50 11.27
C ALA A 9 1.60 -3.56 11.77
N TRP A 10 0.68 -4.05 10.93
CA TRP A 10 -0.51 -4.80 11.35
C TRP A 10 -0.30 -6.30 11.60
N ARG A 11 0.86 -6.85 11.21
CA ARG A 11 1.07 -8.30 11.19
C ARG A 11 1.28 -8.87 12.61
N PRO A 12 1.06 -10.17 12.82
CA PRO A 12 1.38 -10.81 14.09
C PRO A 12 2.86 -10.61 14.47
N GLY A 13 3.11 -10.10 15.68
CA GLY A 13 4.45 -9.72 16.15
C GLY A 13 5.01 -8.43 15.55
N GLU A 14 4.16 -7.62 14.91
CA GLU A 14 4.46 -6.23 14.52
C GLU A 14 3.47 -5.27 15.16
N ALA A 15 2.19 -5.65 15.25
CA ALA A 15 1.13 -4.82 15.81
C ALA A 15 1.40 -4.43 17.26
N GLY A 16 1.46 -3.11 17.52
CA GLY A 16 1.78 -2.54 18.84
C GLY A 16 3.25 -2.64 19.27
N GLU A 17 4.10 -3.29 18.48
CA GLU A 17 5.54 -3.46 18.77
C GLU A 17 6.43 -2.66 17.82
N LYS A 18 5.96 -2.35 16.61
CA LYS A 18 6.70 -1.61 15.58
C LYS A 18 5.93 -0.38 15.12
N ASP A 19 6.69 0.61 14.68
CA ASP A 19 6.13 1.81 14.06
C ASP A 19 5.53 1.49 12.68
N SER A 20 4.40 2.12 12.43
CA SER A 20 3.81 2.25 11.10
C SER A 20 4.41 3.45 10.38
N CYS A 21 4.41 3.45 9.05
CA CYS A 21 4.94 4.56 8.25
C CYS A 21 3.82 5.24 7.45
N LEU A 22 3.77 6.56 7.51
CA LEU A 22 2.95 7.39 6.64
C LEU A 22 3.82 8.05 5.59
N VAL A 23 3.39 8.03 4.33
CA VAL A 23 4.00 8.77 3.22
C VAL A 23 2.96 9.66 2.58
N VAL A 24 3.29 10.93 2.37
CA VAL A 24 2.33 11.92 1.84
C VAL A 24 2.76 12.39 0.47
N MET A 25 1.82 12.32 -0.47
CA MET A 25 1.98 12.81 -1.83
C MET A 25 1.05 14.00 -2.12
N ASP A 26 1.51 14.90 -2.99
CA ASP A 26 0.70 15.96 -3.57
C ASP A 26 0.03 15.54 -4.88
N GLU A 27 -0.83 16.42 -5.43
CA GLU A 27 -1.52 16.16 -6.71
C GLU A 27 -0.57 15.99 -7.90
N ARG A 28 0.64 16.52 -7.81
CA ARG A 28 1.68 16.39 -8.85
C ARG A 28 2.40 15.04 -8.76
N GLY A 29 2.10 14.23 -7.74
CA GLY A 29 2.72 12.94 -7.47
C GLY A 29 4.05 13.04 -6.72
N SER A 30 4.32 14.18 -6.09
CA SER A 30 5.56 14.44 -5.34
C SER A 30 5.40 13.99 -3.90
N ILE A 31 6.35 13.22 -3.37
CA ILE A 31 6.38 12.84 -1.95
C ILE A 31 6.79 14.06 -1.13
N ILE A 32 5.90 14.66 -0.36
CA ILE A 32 6.17 15.90 0.36
C ILE A 32 6.50 15.73 1.85
N ALA A 33 6.20 14.56 2.41
CA ALA A 33 6.48 14.22 3.80
C ALA A 33 6.43 12.71 4.01
N ASN A 34 7.07 12.23 5.07
CA ASN A 34 6.79 10.94 5.68
C ASN A 34 7.04 11.00 7.18
N THR A 35 6.39 10.14 7.94
CA THR A 35 6.56 10.06 9.39
C THR A 35 6.37 8.61 9.85
N PHE A 36 6.86 8.30 11.04
CA PHE A 36 6.69 7.02 11.70
C PHE A 36 5.85 7.22 12.96
N ALA A 37 4.87 6.34 13.17
CA ALA A 37 3.91 6.45 14.26
C ALA A 37 3.73 5.08 14.93
N GLY A 38 3.78 5.07 16.25
CA GLY A 38 3.67 3.87 17.07
C GLY A 38 2.23 3.50 17.45
N SER A 39 1.27 4.41 17.30
CA SER A 39 -0.13 4.18 17.65
C SER A 39 -1.14 4.65 16.59
N THR A 40 -2.37 4.16 16.66
CA THR A 40 -3.47 4.58 15.79
C THR A 40 -3.89 6.04 16.03
N GLU A 41 -3.75 6.54 17.25
CA GLU A 41 -4.01 7.94 17.60
C GLU A 41 -2.96 8.90 17.00
N GLU A 42 -1.69 8.50 17.01
CA GLU A 42 -0.61 9.23 16.34
C GLU A 42 -0.83 9.24 14.82
N LEU A 43 -1.20 8.09 14.24
CA LEU A 43 -1.56 8.00 12.82
C LEU A 43 -2.75 8.90 12.47
N ARG A 44 -3.81 8.90 13.29
CA ARG A 44 -4.98 9.77 13.14
C ARG A 44 -4.59 11.23 13.17
N GLY A 45 -3.81 11.65 14.17
CA GLY A 45 -3.36 13.04 14.33
C GLY A 45 -2.54 13.51 13.12
N ALA A 46 -1.63 12.68 12.63
CA ALA A 46 -0.84 12.98 11.43
C ALA A 46 -1.72 13.09 10.18
N ILE A 47 -2.65 12.16 9.96
CA ILE A 47 -3.57 12.17 8.81
C ILE A 47 -4.50 13.40 8.85
N GLU A 48 -5.02 13.74 10.03
CA GLU A 48 -5.87 14.91 10.26
C GLU A 48 -5.16 16.20 9.85
N ALA A 49 -3.91 16.39 10.29
CA ALA A 49 -3.10 17.56 9.97
C ALA A 49 -2.89 17.73 8.45
N TYR A 50 -2.75 16.64 7.68
CA TYR A 50 -2.62 16.73 6.22
C TYR A 50 -3.95 17.06 5.50
N GLY A 51 -5.09 16.88 6.17
CA GLY A 51 -6.42 17.22 5.70
C GLY A 51 -6.91 18.64 6.07
N GLU A 52 -6.08 19.44 6.74
CA GLU A 52 -6.42 20.80 7.15
C GLU A 52 -6.51 21.79 5.97
N GLU A 53 -6.95 23.02 6.22
CA GLU A 53 -7.11 24.10 5.22
C GLU A 53 -8.03 23.78 4.03
N ARG A 54 -9.08 22.97 4.26
CA ARG A 54 -10.01 22.48 3.22
C ARG A 54 -9.33 21.64 2.13
N ARG A 55 -8.17 21.05 2.44
CA ARG A 55 -7.51 20.08 1.57
C ARG A 55 -8.13 18.71 1.86
N GLY A 56 -8.82 18.11 0.89
CA GLY A 56 -9.25 16.72 1.03
C GLY A 56 -8.05 15.78 1.14
N VAL A 57 -8.25 14.65 1.82
CA VAL A 57 -7.26 13.61 2.07
C VAL A 57 -7.80 12.25 1.64
N ILE A 58 -7.00 11.50 0.91
CA ILE A 58 -7.28 10.13 0.51
C ILE A 58 -6.19 9.25 1.08
N VAL A 59 -6.55 8.26 1.89
CA VAL A 59 -5.61 7.39 2.60
C VAL A 59 -5.70 5.97 2.00
N GLY A 60 -4.57 5.46 1.53
CA GLY A 60 -4.40 4.04 1.20
C GLY A 60 -3.69 3.34 2.35
N VAL A 61 -4.28 2.32 2.94
CA VAL A 61 -3.69 1.54 4.04
C VAL A 61 -3.25 0.17 3.53
N ASP A 62 -1.96 -0.14 3.64
CA ASP A 62 -1.37 -1.44 3.31
C ASP A 62 -1.67 -2.47 4.42
N ALA A 63 -2.96 -2.76 4.61
CA ALA A 63 -3.45 -3.67 5.63
C ALA A 63 -4.89 -4.12 5.35
N PRO A 64 -5.29 -5.31 5.83
CA PRO A 64 -6.67 -5.77 5.75
C PRO A 64 -7.58 -4.88 6.62
N LEU A 65 -8.38 -4.01 6.00
CA LEU A 65 -9.28 -3.10 6.70
C LEU A 65 -10.59 -3.75 7.14
N ALA A 66 -10.93 -4.90 6.57
CA ALA A 66 -11.99 -5.77 7.07
C ALA A 66 -11.56 -7.23 7.04
N VAL A 67 -11.66 -7.90 8.20
CA VAL A 67 -11.31 -9.32 8.37
C VAL A 67 -12.54 -10.11 8.83
N PRO A 68 -13.44 -10.54 7.92
CA PRO A 68 -14.68 -11.22 8.30
C PRO A 68 -14.46 -12.67 8.77
N ASN A 69 -13.37 -13.30 8.33
CA ASN A 69 -13.15 -14.72 8.50
C ASN A 69 -12.40 -15.03 9.81
N GLU A 70 -12.93 -15.99 10.55
CA GLU A 70 -12.29 -16.48 11.79
C GLU A 70 -10.95 -17.16 11.50
N ARG A 71 -10.86 -17.91 10.39
CA ARG A 71 -9.66 -18.64 9.94
C ARG A 71 -9.51 -18.59 8.43
N GLY A 72 -8.30 -18.92 7.96
CA GLY A 72 -8.00 -19.09 6.54
C GLY A 72 -7.80 -17.77 5.82
N THR A 73 -8.07 -17.77 4.52
CA THR A 73 -7.77 -16.68 3.58
C THR A 73 -9.06 -16.02 3.11
N ARG A 74 -9.11 -14.67 3.06
CA ARG A 74 -10.23 -13.88 2.52
C ARG A 74 -10.45 -14.20 1.04
N ARG A 75 -11.66 -13.98 0.54
CA ARG A 75 -12.00 -14.26 -0.87
C ARG A 75 -11.14 -13.43 -1.83
N ILE A 76 -10.90 -12.15 -1.49
CA ILE A 76 -10.07 -11.24 -2.28
C ILE A 76 -8.63 -11.74 -2.41
N GLU A 77 -8.03 -12.21 -1.32
CA GLU A 77 -6.65 -12.74 -1.30
C GLU A 77 -6.51 -14.00 -2.16
N ARG A 78 -7.56 -14.84 -2.21
CA ARG A 78 -7.59 -16.01 -3.12
C ARG A 78 -7.63 -15.57 -4.59
N ILE A 79 -8.38 -14.51 -4.92
CA ILE A 79 -8.42 -13.96 -6.28
C ILE A 79 -7.04 -13.44 -6.67
N LEU A 80 -6.44 -12.60 -5.83
CA LEU A 80 -5.09 -12.06 -6.06
C LEU A 80 -4.07 -13.20 -6.26
N SER A 81 -4.10 -14.22 -5.40
CA SER A 81 -3.22 -15.38 -5.51
C SER A 81 -3.39 -16.14 -6.84
N LYS A 82 -4.63 -16.33 -7.32
CA LYS A 82 -4.91 -17.02 -8.60
C LYS A 82 -4.36 -16.27 -9.82
N VAL A 83 -4.32 -14.94 -9.75
CA VAL A 83 -3.71 -14.08 -10.78
C VAL A 83 -2.22 -13.83 -10.52
N ALA A 84 -1.61 -14.56 -9.58
CA ALA A 84 -0.19 -14.47 -9.22
C ALA A 84 0.25 -13.10 -8.68
N LEU A 85 -0.69 -12.35 -8.09
CA LEU A 85 -0.38 -11.19 -7.27
C LEU A 85 -0.16 -11.62 -5.80
N PRO A 86 0.79 -10.98 -5.09
CA PRO A 86 0.94 -11.11 -3.65
C PRO A 86 -0.40 -10.93 -2.94
N ALA A 87 -0.62 -11.75 -1.93
CA ALA A 87 -1.75 -11.65 -1.04
C ALA A 87 -1.36 -12.24 0.32
N TYR A 88 -1.26 -11.41 1.34
CA TYR A 88 -1.03 -11.90 2.69
C TYR A 88 -2.36 -12.31 3.31
N SER A 89 -2.47 -13.55 3.78
CA SER A 89 -3.71 -14.02 4.39
C SER A 89 -3.97 -13.32 5.72
N ALA A 90 -5.20 -12.84 5.92
CA ALA A 90 -5.67 -12.30 7.19
C ALA A 90 -6.85 -13.13 7.73
N SER A 91 -6.85 -13.37 9.05
CA SER A 91 -7.98 -13.98 9.76
C SER A 91 -7.98 -13.57 11.23
N ARG A 92 -9.15 -13.53 11.87
CA ARG A 92 -9.28 -13.13 13.29
C ARG A 92 -8.36 -13.92 14.21
N LYS A 93 -8.26 -15.23 14.00
CA LYS A 93 -7.39 -16.10 14.80
C LYS A 93 -5.91 -15.70 14.73
N MET A 94 -5.45 -15.13 13.61
CA MET A 94 -4.05 -14.69 13.50
C MET A 94 -3.74 -13.49 14.40
N PHE A 95 -4.73 -12.63 14.64
CA PHE A 95 -4.56 -11.43 15.45
C PHE A 95 -4.79 -11.70 16.94
N GLY A 96 -5.61 -12.70 17.28
CA GLY A 96 -5.92 -13.00 18.68
C GLY A 96 -6.74 -11.90 19.38
N GLY A 97 -7.39 -11.03 18.60
CA GLY A 97 -8.10 -9.84 19.04
C GLY A 97 -8.57 -8.98 17.85
N SER A 98 -8.89 -7.71 18.13
CA SER A 98 -9.15 -6.72 17.06
C SER A 98 -7.88 -6.49 16.23
N PRO A 99 -7.93 -6.55 14.89
CA PRO A 99 -6.82 -6.16 14.04
C PRO A 99 -6.50 -4.67 14.20
N LEU A 100 -5.22 -4.30 14.29
CA LEU A 100 -4.76 -2.91 14.35
C LEU A 100 -5.33 -2.03 13.23
N SER A 101 -5.59 -2.62 12.06
CA SER A 101 -6.20 -1.96 10.91
C SER A 101 -7.66 -1.56 11.15
N GLU A 102 -8.41 -2.34 11.90
CA GLU A 102 -9.80 -2.00 12.28
C GLU A 102 -9.79 -0.93 13.38
N ASP A 103 -8.87 -1.01 14.34
CA ASP A 103 -8.68 0.04 15.35
C ASP A 103 -8.29 1.38 14.70
N LEU A 104 -7.45 1.35 13.65
CA LEU A 104 -7.12 2.54 12.87
C LEU A 104 -8.36 3.10 12.17
N LEU A 105 -9.22 2.26 11.58
CA LEU A 105 -10.45 2.74 10.96
C LEU A 105 -11.34 3.47 11.96
N GLU A 106 -11.54 2.89 13.15
CA GLU A 106 -12.32 3.54 14.23
C GLU A 106 -11.74 4.90 14.62
N GLU A 107 -10.41 5.03 14.68
CA GLU A 107 -9.75 6.33 14.92
C GLU A 107 -9.97 7.32 13.77
N LEU A 108 -9.91 6.88 12.51
CA LEU A 108 -10.11 7.74 11.35
C LEU A 108 -11.57 8.22 11.22
N GLU A 109 -12.54 7.38 11.60
CA GLU A 109 -13.96 7.78 11.65
C GLU A 109 -14.18 8.97 12.58
N LYS A 110 -13.44 9.08 13.70
CA LYS A 110 -13.54 10.20 14.66
C LYS A 110 -13.19 11.56 14.04
N ILE A 111 -12.40 11.58 12.97
CA ILE A 111 -12.03 12.80 12.22
C ILE A 111 -12.81 12.93 10.90
N GLY A 112 -13.93 12.21 10.78
CA GLY A 112 -14.83 12.26 9.63
C GLY A 112 -14.24 11.68 8.35
N MET A 113 -13.35 10.69 8.45
CA MET A 113 -12.95 9.91 7.28
C MET A 113 -13.92 8.76 7.03
N GLU A 114 -14.28 8.57 5.76
CA GLU A 114 -15.17 7.50 5.33
C GLU A 114 -14.38 6.35 4.70
N TYR A 115 -14.60 5.12 5.17
CA TYR A 115 -14.12 3.95 4.44
C TYR A 115 -14.82 3.83 3.08
N THR A 116 -14.06 3.50 2.04
CA THR A 116 -14.61 3.26 0.71
C THR A 116 -13.99 2.05 0.03
N ASP A 117 -14.86 1.26 -0.59
CA ASP A 117 -14.58 0.15 -1.51
C ASP A 117 -15.08 0.47 -2.94
N TYR A 118 -15.36 1.75 -3.22
CA TYR A 118 -15.83 2.26 -4.50
C TYR A 118 -14.83 3.24 -5.12
N PRO A 119 -14.96 3.53 -6.43
CA PRO A 119 -14.11 4.52 -7.05
C PRO A 119 -14.28 5.90 -6.44
N PHE A 120 -13.19 6.67 -6.36
CA PHE A 120 -13.24 7.99 -5.73
C PHE A 120 -14.07 8.97 -6.58
N PRO A 121 -15.03 9.70 -6.00
CA PRO A 121 -15.81 10.74 -6.69
C PRO A 121 -14.97 11.94 -7.18
N ARG A 122 -13.70 12.05 -6.76
CA ARG A 122 -12.75 13.12 -7.13
C ARG A 122 -13.19 14.52 -6.73
N GLU A 123 -13.97 14.61 -5.67
CA GLU A 123 -14.43 15.87 -5.13
C GLU A 123 -13.33 16.57 -4.32
N ARG A 124 -13.32 17.90 -4.33
CA ARG A 124 -12.44 18.66 -3.44
C ARG A 124 -12.95 18.49 -2.01
N GLY A 125 -12.04 18.25 -1.09
CA GLY A 125 -12.39 18.06 0.32
C GLY A 125 -12.80 16.63 0.66
N GLN A 126 -12.73 15.69 -0.30
CA GLN A 126 -12.95 14.27 -0.04
C GLN A 126 -12.04 13.77 1.10
N ARG A 127 -12.60 13.02 2.05
CA ARG A 127 -11.91 12.42 3.20
C ARG A 127 -12.22 10.92 3.22
N VAL A 128 -11.42 10.12 2.53
CA VAL A 128 -11.69 8.67 2.43
C VAL A 128 -10.47 7.82 2.72
N VAL A 129 -10.72 6.62 3.24
CA VAL A 129 -9.72 5.59 3.51
C VAL A 129 -10.08 4.31 2.74
N VAL A 130 -9.09 3.64 2.17
CA VAL A 130 -9.25 2.41 1.40
C VAL A 130 -8.10 1.44 1.66
N GLU A 131 -8.40 0.15 1.59
CA GLU A 131 -7.41 -0.93 1.67
C GLU A 131 -6.61 -0.98 0.37
N VAL A 132 -5.29 -1.06 0.48
CA VAL A 132 -4.37 -1.29 -0.64
C VAL A 132 -3.47 -2.47 -0.30
N ASP A 133 -2.89 -3.08 -1.34
CA ASP A 133 -1.81 -4.07 -1.16
C ASP A 133 -0.57 -3.53 -1.87
N SER A 134 0.41 -3.08 -1.09
CA SER A 134 1.62 -2.47 -1.62
C SER A 134 2.51 -3.49 -2.32
N ALA A 135 2.53 -4.74 -1.88
CA ALA A 135 3.28 -5.80 -2.54
C ALA A 135 2.68 -6.14 -3.91
N ALA A 136 1.34 -6.23 -3.99
CA ALA A 136 0.63 -6.39 -5.26
C ALA A 136 0.86 -5.19 -6.18
N THR A 137 0.77 -3.97 -5.64
CA THR A 137 1.06 -2.73 -6.37
C THR A 137 2.46 -2.79 -6.99
N LEU A 138 3.49 -3.13 -6.21
CA LEU A 138 4.87 -3.24 -6.69
C LEU A 138 5.01 -4.26 -7.84
N LYS A 139 4.36 -5.41 -7.72
CA LYS A 139 4.41 -6.45 -8.75
C LYS A 139 3.69 -6.01 -10.03
N VAL A 140 2.57 -5.31 -9.92
CA VAL A 140 1.88 -4.72 -11.09
C VAL A 140 2.76 -3.66 -11.76
N LEU A 141 3.37 -2.75 -11.02
CA LEU A 141 4.26 -1.73 -11.61
C LEU A 141 5.47 -2.36 -12.31
N SER A 142 6.00 -3.43 -11.73
CA SER A 142 7.08 -4.21 -12.32
C SER A 142 6.66 -4.89 -13.63
N LEU A 143 5.44 -5.41 -13.70
CA LEU A 143 4.85 -5.96 -14.93
C LEU A 143 4.70 -4.86 -15.99
N GLU A 144 4.16 -3.70 -15.62
CA GLU A 144 3.99 -2.57 -16.55
C GLU A 144 5.32 -2.06 -17.11
N ARG A 145 6.39 -2.09 -16.31
CA ARG A 145 7.76 -1.75 -16.72
C ARG A 145 8.35 -2.77 -17.69
N ALA A 146 8.06 -4.07 -17.48
CA ALA A 146 8.55 -5.14 -18.34
C ALA A 146 7.87 -5.17 -19.73
N GLY A 147 6.70 -4.55 -19.85
CA GLY A 147 5.90 -4.52 -21.09
C GLY A 147 4.73 -5.52 -21.06
N GLU A 148 3.82 -5.37 -22.03
CA GLU A 148 2.56 -6.14 -22.10
C GLU A 148 2.63 -7.38 -23.02
N ASP A 149 3.83 -7.90 -23.31
CA ASP A 149 3.97 -9.05 -24.20
C ASP A 149 3.60 -10.36 -23.48
N GLY A 150 2.43 -10.91 -23.84
CA GLY A 150 1.96 -12.22 -23.40
C GLY A 150 0.81 -12.17 -22.39
N ASP A 151 0.39 -13.35 -21.91
CA ASP A 151 -0.64 -13.47 -20.88
C ASP A 151 -0.11 -12.93 -19.53
N PRO A 152 -0.76 -11.92 -18.91
CA PRO A 152 -0.28 -11.30 -17.67
C PRO A 152 -0.10 -12.30 -16.53
N GLY A 153 -0.97 -13.32 -16.42
CA GLY A 153 -0.85 -14.33 -15.38
C GLY A 153 0.40 -15.17 -15.53
N THR A 154 0.78 -15.51 -16.77
CA THR A 154 2.01 -16.25 -17.08
C THR A 154 3.25 -15.41 -16.79
N VAL A 155 3.24 -14.13 -17.19
CA VAL A 155 4.35 -13.20 -16.90
C VAL A 155 4.51 -13.01 -15.39
N LEU A 156 3.42 -12.71 -14.67
CA LEU A 156 3.44 -12.53 -13.21
C LEU A 156 3.94 -13.76 -12.44
N ARG A 157 3.63 -14.99 -12.92
CA ARG A 157 4.16 -16.23 -12.33
C ARG A 157 5.65 -16.43 -12.61
N GLY A 158 6.14 -15.96 -13.75
CA GLY A 158 7.57 -16.02 -14.10
C GLY A 158 8.41 -14.97 -13.38
N MET A 159 7.80 -13.87 -12.93
CA MET A 159 8.47 -12.84 -12.14
C MET A 159 8.84 -13.36 -10.76
N ALA A 160 10.08 -13.13 -10.34
CA ALA A 160 10.53 -13.47 -9.01
C ALA A 160 9.77 -12.65 -7.96
N ASP A 161 9.22 -13.33 -6.94
CA ASP A 161 8.62 -12.64 -5.81
C ASP A 161 9.73 -11.94 -5.01
N PRO A 162 9.65 -10.60 -4.82
CA PRO A 162 10.69 -9.88 -4.12
C PRO A 162 10.70 -10.32 -2.65
N LYS A 163 11.84 -10.87 -2.20
CA LYS A 163 12.05 -11.35 -0.82
C LYS A 163 12.29 -10.17 0.13
N LEU A 164 11.27 -9.32 0.30
CA LEU A 164 11.35 -8.06 1.06
C LEU A 164 11.37 -8.25 2.58
N ARG A 165 10.92 -9.41 3.08
CA ARG A 165 10.74 -9.69 4.52
C ARG A 165 11.88 -10.55 5.10
N LYS A 166 11.80 -10.86 6.41
CA LYS A 166 12.84 -11.55 7.21
C LYS A 166 13.45 -12.75 6.46
N GLY A 167 14.78 -12.80 6.42
CA GLY A 167 15.56 -13.77 5.66
C GLY A 167 17.02 -13.31 5.51
N ASN A 168 17.73 -13.86 4.53
CA ASN A 168 19.10 -13.43 4.21
C ASN A 168 19.13 -11.92 3.89
N LYS A 169 19.96 -11.16 4.62
CA LYS A 169 20.15 -9.71 4.46
C LYS A 169 20.54 -9.31 3.04
N GLU A 170 21.37 -10.10 2.36
CA GLU A 170 21.83 -9.80 1.01
C GLU A 170 20.67 -9.81 0.01
N GLY A 171 19.89 -10.91 -0.01
CA GLY A 171 18.71 -11.03 -0.87
C GLY A 171 17.65 -9.98 -0.53
N ARG A 172 17.50 -9.65 0.75
CA ARG A 172 16.55 -8.64 1.21
C ARG A 172 16.95 -7.22 0.77
N ALA A 173 18.21 -6.84 0.98
CA ALA A 173 18.72 -5.54 0.53
C ALA A 173 18.62 -5.41 -0.99
N ALA A 174 18.92 -6.48 -1.74
CA ALA A 174 18.73 -6.51 -3.19
C ALA A 174 17.26 -6.33 -3.61
N ALA A 175 16.32 -7.00 -2.93
CA ALA A 175 14.90 -6.85 -3.20
C ALA A 175 14.39 -5.42 -2.93
N ILE A 176 14.84 -4.79 -1.84
CA ILE A 176 14.49 -3.40 -1.51
C ILE A 176 15.07 -2.44 -2.55
N ARG A 177 16.33 -2.61 -2.99
CA ARG A 177 16.90 -1.80 -4.10
C ARG A 177 16.08 -1.93 -5.38
N GLY A 178 15.70 -3.15 -5.76
CA GLY A 178 14.83 -3.38 -6.92
C GLY A 178 13.47 -2.69 -6.79
N ALA A 179 12.88 -2.68 -5.59
CA ALA A 179 11.63 -1.96 -5.34
C ALA A 179 11.79 -0.43 -5.49
N ILE A 180 12.87 0.14 -4.95
CA ILE A 180 13.18 1.58 -5.11
C ILE A 180 13.40 1.93 -6.59
N GLU A 181 14.05 1.06 -7.36
CA GLU A 181 14.24 1.24 -8.80
C GLU A 181 12.90 1.28 -9.55
N VAL A 182 11.96 0.39 -9.21
CA VAL A 182 10.60 0.42 -9.77
C VAL A 182 9.91 1.75 -9.43
N LEU A 183 10.03 2.24 -8.19
CA LEU A 183 9.46 3.54 -7.81
C LEU A 183 10.05 4.70 -8.63
N TRP A 184 11.35 4.66 -8.93
CA TRP A 184 12.03 5.72 -9.68
C TRP A 184 11.52 5.85 -11.12
N ASP A 185 11.24 4.71 -11.74
CA ASP A 185 10.78 4.64 -13.13
C ASP A 185 9.26 4.67 -13.26
N THR A 186 8.53 4.77 -12.14
CA THR A 186 7.05 4.76 -12.14
C THR A 186 6.49 6.08 -12.67
N PRO A 187 5.72 6.06 -13.79
CA PRO A 187 5.11 7.26 -14.33
C PRO A 187 4.19 7.96 -13.33
N GLY A 188 4.35 9.28 -13.21
CA GLY A 188 3.53 10.10 -12.31
C GLY A 188 3.99 10.10 -10.86
N LEU A 189 4.92 9.23 -10.46
CA LEU A 189 5.56 9.27 -9.14
C LEU A 189 6.81 10.14 -9.20
N ARG A 190 6.97 11.03 -8.21
CA ARG A 190 8.14 11.89 -8.06
C ARG A 190 8.73 11.71 -6.68
N LEU A 191 9.76 10.85 -6.61
CA LEU A 191 10.49 10.60 -5.36
C LEU A 191 11.31 11.82 -4.89
N ARG A 192 11.59 12.78 -5.79
CA ARG A 192 12.41 13.95 -5.48
C ARG A 192 11.59 15.06 -4.83
N THR A 193 11.88 15.37 -3.57
CA THR A 193 11.47 16.62 -2.94
C THR A 193 12.58 17.22 -2.11
N GLY A 194 12.82 18.52 -2.28
CA GLY A 194 14.00 19.21 -1.74
C GLY A 194 14.08 19.27 -0.22
N ASN A 195 13.01 18.88 0.49
CA ASN A 195 12.90 19.01 1.94
C ASN A 195 13.09 17.68 2.69
N LEU A 196 13.32 16.56 1.98
CA LEU A 196 13.53 15.26 2.60
C LEU A 196 15.03 14.98 2.82
N SER A 197 15.36 14.43 3.98
CA SER A 197 16.69 14.07 4.46
C SER A 197 17.14 12.68 3.97
N ALA A 198 18.44 12.44 3.87
CA ALA A 198 18.99 11.09 3.66
C ALA A 198 19.27 10.35 4.99
N ASP A 199 18.99 10.99 6.13
CA ASP A 199 19.22 10.44 7.45
C ASP A 199 18.14 9.44 7.83
N LEU A 200 18.50 8.15 7.81
CA LEU A 200 17.57 7.07 8.19
C LEU A 200 17.18 7.10 9.67
N SER A 201 17.98 7.75 10.52
CA SER A 201 17.70 7.90 11.95
C SER A 201 16.70 9.02 12.27
N ALA A 202 16.41 9.89 11.30
CA ALA A 202 15.41 10.94 11.46
C ALA A 202 14.01 10.34 11.70
N GLU A 203 13.22 10.96 12.57
CA GLU A 203 11.85 10.51 12.90
C GLU A 203 10.87 10.74 11.75
N GLU A 204 11.20 11.64 10.82
CA GLU A 204 10.35 12.01 9.70
C GLU A 204 11.17 12.52 8.50
N ASN A 205 10.47 12.71 7.39
CA ASN A 205 10.96 13.38 6.20
C ASN A 205 12.20 12.72 5.58
N ILE A 206 12.22 11.38 5.52
CA ILE A 206 13.30 10.60 4.91
C ILE A 206 13.08 10.44 3.41
N ASP A 207 14.10 10.73 2.60
CA ASP A 207 14.10 10.57 1.15
C ASP A 207 14.57 9.15 0.79
N VAL A 208 13.61 8.26 0.49
CA VAL A 208 13.91 6.87 0.11
C VAL A 208 14.85 6.78 -1.11
N SER A 209 14.87 7.80 -1.99
CA SER A 209 15.74 7.81 -3.18
C SER A 209 17.20 8.14 -2.89
N LYS A 210 17.51 8.67 -1.70
CA LYS A 210 18.87 8.99 -1.26
C LYS A 210 19.49 7.90 -0.40
N LEU A 211 18.73 6.88 -0.02
CA LEU A 211 19.20 5.83 0.89
C LEU A 211 20.06 4.81 0.17
N GLU A 212 21.26 4.57 0.70
CA GLU A 212 22.14 3.51 0.22
C GLU A 212 21.79 2.17 0.90
N VAL A 213 20.92 1.39 0.27
CA VAL A 213 20.48 0.11 0.83
C VAL A 213 21.55 -0.98 0.64
N SER A 214 22.05 -1.54 1.73
CA SER A 214 23.09 -2.56 1.70
C SER A 214 22.87 -3.69 2.71
N ALA A 215 23.60 -4.80 2.54
CA ALA A 215 23.49 -5.98 3.41
C ALA A 215 24.16 -5.79 4.79
N SER A 216 24.98 -4.74 4.95
CA SER A 216 25.60 -4.39 6.24
C SER A 216 24.60 -3.75 7.21
N MET A 217 23.50 -3.21 6.71
CA MET A 217 22.41 -2.67 7.53
C MET A 217 21.83 -3.72 8.48
N SER A 218 21.32 -3.25 9.61
CA SER A 218 20.53 -4.02 10.55
C SER A 218 19.16 -4.40 9.95
N HIS A 219 18.51 -5.41 10.55
CA HIS A 219 17.15 -5.76 10.13
C HIS A 219 16.15 -4.63 10.41
N ALA A 220 16.37 -3.83 11.46
CA ALA A 220 15.52 -2.69 11.80
C ALA A 220 15.64 -1.57 10.76
N GLU A 221 16.85 -1.25 10.31
CA GLU A 221 17.06 -0.29 9.22
C GLU A 221 16.40 -0.78 7.92
N LEU A 222 16.58 -2.05 7.55
CA LEU A 222 15.92 -2.63 6.38
C LEU A 222 14.39 -2.66 6.53
N ASP A 223 13.84 -2.91 7.74
CA ASP A 223 12.40 -2.80 8.02
C ASP A 223 11.92 -1.37 7.81
N ARG A 224 12.64 -0.37 8.33
CA ARG A 224 12.31 1.05 8.21
C ARG A 224 12.26 1.53 6.75
N ILE A 225 13.25 1.11 5.94
CA ILE A 225 13.27 1.43 4.50
C ILE A 225 12.12 0.73 3.77
N LEU A 226 11.82 -0.53 4.13
CA LEU A 226 10.72 -1.28 3.54
C LEU A 226 9.38 -0.58 3.82
N SER A 227 9.16 -0.07 5.04
CA SER A 227 7.96 0.69 5.38
C SER A 227 7.83 1.99 4.57
N LEU A 228 8.92 2.68 4.26
CA LEU A 228 8.90 3.84 3.34
C LEU A 228 8.49 3.44 1.92
N VAL A 229 8.98 2.30 1.44
CA VAL A 229 8.61 1.75 0.11
C VAL A 229 7.13 1.37 0.08
N GLU A 230 6.66 0.61 1.08
CA GLU A 230 5.25 0.19 1.21
C GLU A 230 4.33 1.41 1.36
N GLY A 231 4.71 2.42 2.14
CA GLY A 231 3.94 3.65 2.29
C GLY A 231 3.90 4.47 0.99
N THR A 232 5.01 4.51 0.24
CA THR A 232 5.06 5.18 -1.06
C THR A 232 4.15 4.50 -2.08
N LEU A 233 4.16 3.16 -2.14
CA LEU A 233 3.30 2.38 -3.01
C LEU A 233 1.82 2.59 -2.66
N ALA A 234 1.48 2.59 -1.38
CA ALA A 234 0.13 2.85 -0.91
C ALA A 234 -0.36 4.25 -1.30
N ALA A 235 0.47 5.29 -1.10
CA ALA A 235 0.17 6.67 -1.48
C ALA A 235 -0.01 6.82 -2.99
N TYR A 236 0.87 6.17 -3.76
CA TYR A 236 0.82 6.17 -5.21
C TYR A 236 -0.43 5.46 -5.74
N THR A 237 -0.85 4.33 -5.16
CA THR A 237 -2.04 3.59 -5.58
C THR A 237 -3.29 4.44 -5.51
N VAL A 238 -3.51 5.15 -4.39
CA VAL A 238 -4.67 6.05 -4.26
C VAL A 238 -4.54 7.29 -5.14
N HIS A 239 -3.33 7.85 -5.31
CA HIS A 239 -3.07 8.97 -6.22
C HIS A 239 -3.38 8.60 -7.68
N ARG A 240 -2.90 7.44 -8.14
CA ARG A 240 -3.12 6.89 -9.48
C ARG A 240 -4.61 6.66 -9.73
N HIS A 241 -5.32 6.05 -8.77
CA HIS A 241 -6.75 5.83 -8.88
C HIS A 241 -7.53 7.16 -9.00
N TRP A 242 -7.19 8.14 -8.16
CA TRP A 242 -7.78 9.48 -8.22
C TRP A 242 -7.50 10.19 -9.55
N ARG A 243 -6.28 10.06 -10.10
CA ARG A 243 -5.94 10.61 -11.43
C ARG A 243 -6.73 9.94 -12.54
N GLY A 244 -6.95 8.63 -12.44
CA GLY A 244 -7.82 7.86 -13.31
C GLY A 244 -7.34 7.61 -14.72
N ARG A 245 -6.08 7.91 -15.04
CA ARG A 245 -5.55 7.78 -16.41
C ARG A 245 -4.99 6.40 -16.69
N ASP A 246 -4.38 5.80 -15.67
CA ASP A 246 -3.50 4.64 -15.87
C ASP A 246 -4.18 3.31 -15.52
N GLY A 247 -5.46 3.32 -15.17
CA GLY A 247 -6.21 2.12 -14.81
C GLY A 247 -5.92 1.64 -13.38
N SER A 248 -6.98 1.17 -12.74
CA SER A 248 -7.03 0.72 -11.35
C SER A 248 -8.38 0.05 -11.15
N MET A 249 -8.49 -0.81 -10.15
CA MET A 249 -9.74 -1.46 -9.79
C MET A 249 -9.81 -1.73 -8.29
N VAL A 250 -11.03 -1.79 -7.77
CA VAL A 250 -11.30 -2.33 -6.44
C VAL A 250 -11.82 -3.75 -6.59
N VAL A 251 -11.29 -4.70 -5.81
CA VAL A 251 -11.75 -6.09 -5.74
C VAL A 251 -12.30 -6.36 -4.35
N GLY A 252 -13.51 -6.90 -4.25
CA GLY A 252 -14.20 -7.12 -2.98
C GLY A 252 -15.15 -5.97 -2.63
N THR A 253 -15.73 -6.05 -1.43
CA THR A 253 -16.64 -5.03 -0.93
C THR A 253 -16.76 -5.07 0.59
N GLY A 254 -16.95 -3.89 1.19
CA GLY A 254 -17.52 -3.70 2.51
C GLY A 254 -16.88 -4.58 3.58
N THR A 255 -17.76 -5.26 4.32
CA THR A 255 -17.41 -6.13 5.43
C THR A 255 -16.75 -7.45 5.02
N GLU A 256 -16.79 -7.83 3.73
CA GLU A 256 -16.08 -9.01 3.23
C GLU A 256 -14.58 -8.76 2.99
N GLY A 257 -14.16 -7.49 3.06
CA GLY A 257 -12.84 -7.02 2.63
C GLY A 257 -12.87 -6.53 1.19
N SER A 258 -12.13 -5.46 0.93
CA SER A 258 -11.88 -4.93 -0.42
C SER A 258 -10.41 -4.60 -0.57
N VAL A 259 -9.91 -4.47 -1.80
CA VAL A 259 -8.55 -4.00 -2.05
C VAL A 259 -8.52 -3.18 -3.33
N LEU A 260 -7.99 -1.97 -3.24
CA LEU A 260 -7.68 -1.12 -4.38
C LEU A 260 -6.27 -1.45 -4.88
N LEU A 261 -6.15 -1.69 -6.18
CA LEU A 261 -4.86 -1.90 -6.83
C LEU A 261 -4.80 -1.29 -8.22
N PRO A 262 -3.59 -0.95 -8.70
CA PRO A 262 -3.38 -0.69 -10.11
C PRO A 262 -3.74 -1.92 -10.94
N ALA A 263 -4.49 -1.72 -12.03
CA ALA A 263 -4.82 -2.77 -12.98
C ALA A 263 -5.30 -2.13 -14.28
N LYS A 264 -4.64 -2.43 -15.39
CA LYS A 264 -5.03 -1.97 -16.73
C LYS A 264 -5.07 -3.13 -17.72
N GLY A 265 -5.77 -2.92 -18.83
CA GLY A 265 -5.82 -3.86 -19.96
C GLY A 265 -6.10 -5.31 -19.54
N ALA A 266 -5.28 -6.22 -20.07
CA ALA A 266 -5.44 -7.66 -19.87
C ALA A 266 -5.36 -8.09 -18.40
N LEU A 267 -4.58 -7.40 -17.54
CA LEU A 267 -4.53 -7.72 -16.12
C LEU A 267 -5.87 -7.41 -15.44
N ARG A 268 -6.46 -6.25 -15.73
CA ARG A 268 -7.79 -5.88 -15.21
C ARG A 268 -8.84 -6.91 -15.64
N ASP A 269 -8.82 -7.31 -16.91
CA ASP A 269 -9.76 -8.30 -17.44
C ASP A 269 -9.60 -9.67 -16.77
N ARG A 270 -8.35 -10.09 -16.51
CA ARG A 270 -8.05 -11.34 -15.82
C ARG A 270 -8.53 -11.34 -14.38
N ILE A 271 -8.31 -10.25 -13.64
CA ILE A 271 -8.80 -10.13 -12.27
C ILE A 271 -10.34 -10.13 -12.26
N ALA A 272 -10.96 -9.40 -13.19
CA ALA A 272 -12.41 -9.36 -13.35
C ALA A 272 -13.02 -10.74 -13.70
N GLU A 273 -12.34 -11.55 -14.52
CA GLU A 273 -12.72 -12.93 -14.81
C GLU A 273 -12.73 -13.80 -13.53
N GLU A 274 -11.64 -13.77 -12.76
CA GLU A 274 -11.52 -14.54 -11.52
C GLU A 274 -12.51 -14.07 -10.44
N ALA A 275 -12.75 -12.76 -10.37
CA ALA A 275 -13.75 -12.17 -9.47
C ALA A 275 -15.16 -12.64 -9.83
N ARG A 276 -15.55 -12.59 -11.11
CA ARG A 276 -16.84 -13.12 -11.60
C ARG A 276 -17.00 -14.62 -11.32
N ALA A 277 -15.98 -15.42 -11.66
CA ALA A 277 -15.99 -16.85 -11.42
C ALA A 277 -16.12 -17.21 -9.93
N SER A 278 -15.60 -16.35 -9.06
CA SER A 278 -15.64 -16.53 -7.61
C SER A 278 -16.82 -15.83 -6.94
N GLY A 279 -17.67 -15.13 -7.68
CA GLY A 279 -18.81 -14.34 -7.16
C GLY A 279 -18.39 -13.18 -6.25
N VAL A 280 -17.22 -12.59 -6.47
CA VAL A 280 -16.69 -11.46 -5.69
C VAL A 280 -16.91 -10.17 -6.48
N PRO A 281 -17.50 -9.12 -5.87
CA PRO A 281 -17.68 -7.82 -6.52
C PRO A 281 -16.34 -7.18 -6.92
N TYR A 282 -16.37 -6.34 -7.95
CA TYR A 282 -15.25 -5.51 -8.35
C TYR A 282 -15.75 -4.30 -9.13
N VAL A 283 -15.00 -3.20 -9.09
CA VAL A 283 -15.31 -1.92 -9.76
C VAL A 283 -14.08 -1.28 -10.39
#